data_AF-A0A4R3TQ05-F1
#
_entry.id   AF-A0A4R3TQ05-F1
#
_cell.length_a   1.000
_cell.length_b   1.000
_cell.length_c   1.000
_cell.angle_alpha   90.00
_cell.angle_beta   90.00
_cell.angle_gamma   90.00
#
_symmetry.space_group_name_H-M   'P 1'
#
loop_
_entity.id
_entity.type
_entity.pdbx_description
1 polymer ?
#
loop_
_entity_poly.entity_id
_entity_poly.type
_entity_poly.pdbx_seq_one_letter_code
_entity_poly.pdbx_strand_id
1 'polypeptide(L)'
;MPVGEYTSPDGQLRLLVMCPDGDWTLGFDGFSWHTHGSILASLSGKDEEAAIDDFVADLISGKSIIALKRIGGSVADAWVTDDPADDVLSSQQYGPGDETMEFRRWDGSAVEV
;
A
#
# COMPACT_ATOMS: atom_id res chain seq x y z
N MET A 1 -13.76 8.67 12.23
CA MET A 1 -12.35 9.06 12.48
C MET A 1 -11.51 7.82 12.29
N PRO A 2 -10.30 7.91 11.70
CA PRO A 2 -9.41 6.77 11.61
C PRO A 2 -9.08 6.28 13.03
N VAL A 3 -8.94 4.97 13.18
CA VAL A 3 -8.49 4.33 14.42
C VAL A 3 -6.96 4.39 14.51
N GLY A 4 -6.27 4.37 13.37
CA GLY A 4 -4.83 4.60 13.25
C GLY A 4 -4.49 5.42 12.01
N GLU A 5 -3.48 6.29 12.11
CA GLU A 5 -2.99 7.12 11.02
C GLU A 5 -1.46 7.14 11.07
N TYR A 6 -0.82 6.80 9.95
CA TYR A 6 0.63 6.72 9.83
C TYR A 6 1.06 7.49 8.59
N THR A 7 1.97 8.44 8.74
CA THR A 7 2.53 9.20 7.62
C THR A 7 3.95 8.74 7.36
N SER A 8 4.32 8.55 6.08
CA SER A 8 5.68 8.20 5.70
C SER A 8 6.64 9.33 6.09
N PRO A 9 7.92 9.04 6.39
CA PRO A 9 8.87 10.07 6.84
C PRO A 9 9.08 11.22 5.85
N ASP A 10 8.88 10.99 4.55
CA ASP A 10 8.96 11.99 3.49
C ASP A 10 7.62 12.72 3.24
N GLY A 11 6.56 12.37 3.97
CA GLY A 11 5.24 13.00 3.90
C GLY A 11 4.43 12.67 2.63
N GLN A 12 4.92 11.80 1.75
CA GLN A 12 4.25 11.50 0.48
C GLN A 12 3.09 10.52 0.62
N LEU A 13 3.15 9.61 1.60
CA LEU A 13 2.14 8.59 1.80
C LEU A 13 1.57 8.69 3.21
N ARG A 14 0.27 8.44 3.30
CA ARG A 14 -0.44 8.35 4.57
C ARG A 14 -1.30 7.11 4.56
N LEU A 15 -1.04 6.18 5.47
CA LEU A 15 -1.87 5.00 5.70
C LEU A 15 -2.95 5.33 6.72
N LEU A 16 -4.20 5.00 6.39
CA LEU A 16 -5.33 5.11 7.29
C LEU A 16 -5.82 3.72 7.65
N VAL A 17 -6.01 3.47 8.95
CA VAL A 17 -6.68 2.28 9.49
C VAL A 17 -8.05 2.71 10.00
N MET A 18 -9.10 2.12 9.47
CA MET A 18 -10.49 2.48 9.74
C MET A 18 -11.28 1.25 10.17
N CYS A 19 -12.28 1.45 11.03
CA CYS A 19 -13.22 0.40 11.44
C CYS A 19 -14.65 0.95 11.47
N PRO A 20 -15.20 1.40 10.32
CA PRO A 20 -16.62 1.76 10.26
C PRO A 20 -17.48 0.51 10.49
N ASP A 21 -18.41 0.59 11.44
CA ASP A 21 -19.40 -0.46 11.71
C ASP A 21 -18.82 -1.87 11.96
N GLY A 22 -17.56 -1.95 12.42
CA GLY A 22 -16.88 -3.20 12.73
C GLY A 22 -16.15 -3.85 11.56
N ASP A 23 -16.10 -3.24 10.37
CA ASP A 23 -15.31 -3.72 9.23
C ASP A 23 -13.97 -3.00 9.16
N TRP A 24 -12.89 -3.71 9.47
CA TRP A 24 -11.56 -3.14 9.41
C TRP A 24 -11.07 -2.96 7.98
N THR A 25 -10.63 -1.76 7.65
CA THR A 25 -10.09 -1.39 6.34
C THR A 25 -8.81 -0.59 6.49
N LEU A 26 -7.83 -0.86 5.63
CA LEU A 26 -6.56 -0.15 5.56
C LEU A 26 -6.31 0.31 4.14
N GLY A 27 -5.93 1.57 3.95
CA GLY A 27 -5.62 2.10 2.62
C GLY A 27 -4.74 3.34 2.68
N PHE A 28 -4.17 3.72 1.54
CA PHE A 28 -3.45 4.98 1.44
C PHE A 28 -4.45 6.11 1.18
N ASP A 29 -4.35 7.17 1.97
CA ASP A 29 -5.20 8.35 1.83
C ASP A 29 -5.04 8.99 0.45
N GLY A 30 -6.17 9.27 -0.20
CA GLY A 30 -6.20 9.82 -1.56
C GLY A 30 -6.04 8.80 -2.68
N PHE A 31 -5.88 7.50 -2.37
CA PHE A 31 -5.72 6.43 -3.37
C PHE A 31 -6.83 5.38 -3.25
N SER A 32 -7.04 4.63 -4.34
CA SER A 32 -8.17 3.69 -4.41
C SER A 32 -7.87 2.35 -3.73
N TRP A 33 -6.59 1.99 -3.65
CA TRP A 33 -6.18 0.74 -3.05
C TRP A 33 -6.46 0.70 -1.54
N HIS A 34 -7.05 -0.40 -1.10
CA HIS A 34 -7.23 -0.74 0.28
C HIS A 34 -7.30 -2.26 0.44
N THR A 35 -7.08 -2.74 1.67
CA THR A 35 -7.31 -4.12 2.08
C THR A 35 -8.25 -4.16 3.29
N HIS A 36 -8.83 -5.34 3.54
CA HIS A 36 -9.70 -5.58 4.69
C HIS A 36 -8.98 -6.38 5.77
N GLY A 37 -9.28 -6.09 7.04
CA GLY A 37 -8.75 -6.83 8.18
C GLY A 37 -9.08 -8.32 8.12
N SER A 38 -10.28 -8.67 7.65
CA SER A 38 -10.71 -10.06 7.45
C SER A 38 -9.84 -10.82 6.44
N ILE A 39 -9.33 -10.15 5.41
CA ILE A 39 -8.38 -10.72 4.44
C ILE A 39 -7.03 -10.96 5.12
N LEU A 40 -6.51 -9.96 5.83
CA LEU A 40 -5.24 -10.07 6.56
C LEU A 40 -5.28 -11.17 7.62
N ALA A 41 -6.38 -11.27 8.37
CA ALA A 41 -6.63 -12.33 9.35
C ALA A 41 -6.60 -13.72 8.70
N SER A 42 -7.31 -13.87 7.57
CA SER A 42 -7.36 -15.13 6.83
C SER A 42 -6.00 -15.57 6.29
N LEU A 43 -5.19 -14.63 5.80
CA LEU A 43 -3.85 -14.91 5.26
C LEU A 43 -2.81 -15.23 6.36
N SER A 44 -2.92 -14.56 7.51
CA SER A 44 -1.97 -14.72 8.64
C SER A 44 -2.36 -15.83 9.62
N GLY A 45 -3.64 -16.25 9.63
CA GLY A 45 -4.19 -17.16 10.62
C GLY A 45 -4.39 -16.52 12.01
N LYS A 46 -4.35 -15.18 12.10
CA LYS A 46 -4.55 -14.40 13.32
C LYS A 46 -5.94 -13.75 13.35
N ASP A 47 -6.33 -13.18 14.48
CA ASP A 47 -7.47 -12.26 14.52
C ASP A 47 -7.16 -10.97 13.75
N GLU A 48 -8.22 -10.23 13.40
CA GLU A 48 -8.11 -9.05 12.51
C GLU A 48 -7.20 -7.96 13.09
N GLU A 49 -7.33 -7.65 14.38
CA GLU A 49 -6.51 -6.61 15.03
C GLU A 49 -5.03 -7.00 15.02
N ALA A 50 -4.70 -8.24 15.40
CA ALA A 50 -3.32 -8.71 15.37
C ALA A 50 -2.75 -8.77 13.94
N ALA A 51 -3.55 -9.14 12.95
CA ALA A 51 -3.12 -9.17 11.55
C ALA A 51 -2.90 -7.76 10.97
N ILE A 52 -3.72 -6.79 11.39
CA ILE A 52 -3.57 -5.37 11.07
C ILE A 52 -2.29 -4.82 11.67
N ASP A 53 -2.03 -5.08 12.95
CA ASP A 53 -0.82 -4.62 13.64
C ASP A 53 0.44 -5.15 12.97
N ASP A 54 0.47 -6.44 12.59
CA ASP A 54 1.58 -7.03 11.84
C ASP A 54 1.77 -6.37 10.48
N PHE A 55 0.68 -6.17 9.73
CA PHE A 55 0.74 -5.53 8.41
C PHE A 55 1.30 -4.12 8.51
N VAL A 56 0.82 -3.34 9.47
CA VAL A 56 1.30 -1.98 9.75
C VAL A 56 2.77 -2.00 10.17
N ALA A 57 3.18 -2.94 11.02
CA ALA A 57 4.57 -3.07 11.44
C ALA A 57 5.51 -3.43 10.27
N ASP A 58 5.10 -4.35 9.40
CA ASP A 58 5.89 -4.76 8.23
C ASP A 58 5.99 -3.63 7.20
N LEU A 59 4.92 -2.87 7.00
CA LEU A 59 4.93 -1.68 6.17
C LEU A 59 5.89 -0.62 6.73
N ILE A 60 5.70 -0.21 7.98
CA ILE A 60 6.46 0.90 8.59
C ILE A 60 7.94 0.55 8.76
N SER A 61 8.25 -0.72 9.02
CA SER A 61 9.65 -1.21 9.09
C SER A 61 10.32 -1.35 7.72
N GLY A 62 9.60 -1.11 6.63
CA GLY A 62 10.11 -1.17 5.26
C GLY A 62 10.27 -2.58 4.71
N LYS A 63 9.64 -3.60 5.30
CA LYS A 63 9.64 -4.97 4.76
C LYS A 63 8.69 -5.11 3.57
N SER A 64 7.58 -4.38 3.56
CA SER A 64 6.66 -4.33 2.42
C SER A 64 7.21 -3.44 1.31
N ILE A 65 6.87 -3.74 0.05
CA ILE A 65 7.16 -2.89 -1.11
C ILE A 65 5.88 -2.13 -1.44
N ILE A 66 6.02 -0.83 -1.68
CA ILE A 66 4.94 0.04 -2.13
C ILE A 66 5.17 0.34 -3.59
N ALA A 67 4.21 -0.02 -4.41
CA ALA A 67 4.14 0.38 -5.81
C ALA A 67 3.47 1.75 -5.92
N LEU A 68 4.08 2.65 -6.67
CA LEU A 68 3.53 3.93 -7.06
C LEU A 68 3.35 3.94 -8.57
N LYS A 69 2.12 4.13 -9.00
CA LYS A 69 1.80 4.40 -10.40
C LYS A 69 1.86 5.89 -10.64
N ARG A 70 2.56 6.31 -11.69
CA ARG A 70 2.60 7.70 -12.13
C ARG A 70 2.07 7.83 -13.54
N ILE A 71 1.28 8.88 -13.77
CA ILE A 71 0.80 9.26 -15.12
C ILE A 71 1.13 10.75 -15.28
N GLY A 72 1.80 11.11 -16.37
CA GLY A 72 2.30 12.47 -16.58
C GLY A 72 3.19 12.99 -15.43
N GLY A 73 3.93 12.11 -14.76
CA GLY A 73 4.83 12.43 -13.63
C GLY A 73 4.16 12.60 -12.26
N SER A 74 2.81 12.62 -12.19
CA SER A 74 2.07 12.72 -10.92
C SER A 74 1.73 11.33 -10.39
N VAL A 75 1.76 11.12 -9.08
CA VAL A 75 1.28 9.85 -8.48
C VAL A 75 -0.22 9.74 -8.72
N ALA A 76 -0.61 8.73 -9.49
CA ALA A 76 -2.00 8.45 -9.83
C ALA A 76 -2.59 7.38 -8.91
N ASP A 77 -1.79 6.41 -8.46
CA ASP A 77 -2.22 5.36 -7.54
C ASP A 77 -1.05 4.81 -6.72
N ALA A 78 -1.36 4.19 -5.58
CA ALA A 78 -0.38 3.59 -4.67
C ALA A 78 -0.94 2.33 -4.02
N TRP A 79 -0.17 1.24 -3.97
CA TRP A 79 -0.56 -0.02 -3.31
C TRP A 79 0.63 -0.75 -2.71
N VAL A 80 0.37 -1.63 -1.74
CA VAL A 80 1.37 -2.60 -1.27
C VAL A 80 1.38 -3.78 -2.25
N THR A 81 2.57 -4.16 -2.71
CA THR A 81 2.77 -5.23 -3.70
C THR A 81 3.66 -6.35 -3.17
N ASP A 82 3.32 -7.57 -3.55
CA ASP A 82 4.12 -8.78 -3.33
C ASP A 82 4.87 -9.20 -4.60
N ASP A 83 4.52 -8.66 -5.77
CA ASP A 83 5.16 -8.95 -7.06
C ASP A 83 5.37 -7.68 -7.91
N PRO A 84 6.43 -6.91 -7.61
CA PRO A 84 6.75 -5.71 -8.36
C PRO A 84 7.01 -5.95 -9.86
N ALA A 85 7.49 -7.14 -10.23
CA ALA A 85 7.82 -7.45 -11.62
C ALA A 85 6.54 -7.64 -12.45
N ASP A 86 5.54 -8.33 -11.90
CA ASP A 86 4.22 -8.44 -12.54
C ASP A 86 3.53 -7.08 -12.68
N ASP A 87 3.63 -6.22 -11.67
CA ASP A 87 3.10 -4.84 -11.72
C ASP A 87 3.70 -4.03 -12.89
N VAL A 88 5.02 -4.14 -13.13
CA VAL A 88 5.69 -3.50 -14.28
C VAL A 88 5.15 -4.06 -15.59
N LEU A 89 5.06 -5.38 -15.72
CA LEU A 89 4.59 -6.02 -16.95
C LEU A 89 3.14 -5.64 -17.26
N SER A 90 2.28 -5.65 -16.25
CA SER A 90 0.87 -5.24 -16.36
C SER A 90 0.75 -3.78 -16.79
N SER A 91 1.53 -2.88 -16.17
CA SER A 91 1.60 -1.46 -16.54
C SER A 91 2.03 -1.28 -18.00
N GLN A 92 3.06 -2.00 -18.46
CA GLN A 92 3.52 -1.93 -19.85
C GLN A 92 2.52 -2.48 -20.86
N GLN A 93 1.75 -3.51 -20.47
CA GLN A 93 0.82 -4.19 -21.37
C GLN A 93 -0.52 -3.46 -21.49
N TYR A 94 -1.00 -2.85 -20.40
CA TYR A 94 -2.36 -2.33 -20.29
C TYR A 94 -2.43 -0.84 -19.93
N GLY A 95 -1.35 -0.26 -19.43
CA GLY A 95 -1.27 1.15 -19.05
C GLY A 95 -1.18 2.09 -20.25
N PRO A 96 -1.51 3.39 -20.07
CA PRO A 96 -1.26 4.42 -21.06
C PRO A 96 0.25 4.61 -21.28
N GLY A 97 0.66 5.13 -22.44
CA GLY A 97 2.07 5.20 -22.83
C GLY A 97 2.95 6.17 -22.01
N ASP A 98 2.33 7.01 -21.19
CA ASP A 98 2.99 7.90 -20.22
C ASP A 98 2.87 7.40 -18.76
N GLU A 99 2.36 6.17 -18.57
CA GLU A 99 2.37 5.49 -17.29
C GLU A 99 3.78 5.00 -16.96
N THR A 100 4.22 5.23 -15.72
CA THR A 100 5.43 4.63 -15.17
C THR A 100 5.17 4.06 -13.78
N MET A 101 5.96 3.04 -13.44
CA MET A 101 5.96 2.40 -12.13
C MET A 101 7.21 2.81 -11.36
N GLU A 102 7.03 3.18 -10.10
CA GLU A 102 8.08 3.39 -9.12
C GLU A 102 7.82 2.48 -7.93
N PHE A 103 8.87 1.85 -7.40
CA PHE A 103 8.75 1.02 -6.20
C PHE A 103 9.59 1.61 -5.10
N ARG A 104 9.04 1.61 -3.89
CA ARG A 104 9.69 2.20 -2.72
C ARG A 104 9.35 1.46 -1.44
N ARG A 105 10.12 1.73 -0.39
CA ARG A 105 9.79 1.37 0.99
C ARG A 105 9.10 2.54 1.69
N TRP A 106 8.62 2.29 2.90
CA TRP A 106 7.94 3.29 3.72
C TRP A 106 8.81 4.52 4.02
N ASP A 107 10.11 4.33 4.24
CA ASP A 107 11.07 5.41 4.48
C ASP A 107 11.37 6.30 3.25
N GLY A 108 10.87 5.92 2.07
CA GLY A 108 11.09 6.62 0.81
C GLY A 108 12.29 6.14 0.01
N SER A 109 13.00 5.11 0.47
CA SER A 109 14.03 4.46 -0.34
C SER A 109 13.41 3.76 -1.55
N ALA A 110 14.01 3.97 -2.72
CA ALA A 110 13.61 3.30 -3.95
C ALA A 110 14.01 1.82 -3.92
N VAL A 111 13.19 0.98 -4.57
CA VAL A 111 13.44 -0.44 -4.78
C VAL A 111 13.62 -0.68 -6.28
N GLU A 112 14.76 -1.25 -6.67
CA GLU A 112 14.97 -1.69 -8.05
C GLU A 112 14.29 -3.04 -8.29
N VAL A 113 13.68 -3.18 -9.46
CA VAL A 113 12.91 -4.35 -9.91
C VAL A 113 13.44 -4.80 -11.26
#